data_AF-A0AAJ2IRU1-F1
#
_entry.id   AF-A0AAJ2IRU1-F1
#
_cell.length_a   1.000
_cell.length_b   1.000
_cell.length_c   1.000
_cell.angle_alpha   90.00
_cell.angle_beta   90.00
_cell.angle_gamma   90.00
#
_symmetry.space_group_name_H-M   'P 1'
#
loop_
_entity.id
_entity.type
_entity.pdbx_description
1 polymer ?
#
loop_
_entity_poly.entity_id
_entity_poly.type
_entity_poly.pdbx_seq_one_letter_code
_entity_poly.pdbx_strand_id
1 'polypeptide(L)' 'MPQLTSEMKKALRRVQADKLLTKKDLAKYIGVSESTAKSITRDNEPQEVKNKVFNAVVSVIAENY' A
#
# COMPACT_ATOMS: atom_id res chain seq x y z
N MET A 1 -12.42 11.26 2.68
CA MET A 1 -11.00 10.89 2.49
C MET A 1 -10.94 9.87 1.37
N PRO A 2 -9.87 9.80 0.55
CA PRO A 2 -9.78 8.85 -0.55
C PRO A 2 -9.75 7.41 -0.01
N GLN A 3 -10.26 6.49 -0.81
CA GLN A 3 -10.42 5.09 -0.44
C GLN A 3 -9.48 4.22 -1.26
N LEU A 4 -8.65 3.41 -0.59
CA LEU A 4 -7.94 2.32 -1.24
C LEU A 4 -8.94 1.21 -1.54
N THR A 5 -9.12 0.88 -2.82
CA THR A 5 -10.01 -0.20 -3.24
C THR A 5 -9.40 -1.57 -2.96
N SER A 6 -10.23 -2.62 -3.04
CA SER A 6 -9.76 -4.00 -2.93
C SER A 6 -8.65 -4.32 -3.94
N GLU A 7 -8.80 -3.85 -5.17
CA GLU A 7 -7.84 -4.07 -6.26
C GLU A 7 -6.52 -3.37 -6.00
N MET A 8 -6.54 -2.11 -5.52
CA MET A 8 -5.33 -1.39 -5.13
C MET A 8 -4.57 -2.11 -4.02
N LYS A 9 -5.27 -2.60 -2.99
CA LYS A 9 -4.64 -3.38 -1.92
C LYS A 9 -4.06 -4.71 -2.41
N LYS A 10 -4.70 -5.37 -3.38
CA LYS A 10 -4.15 -6.57 -4.04
C LYS A 10 -2.90 -6.23 -4.84
N ALA A 11 -2.92 -5.16 -5.64
CA ALA A 11 -1.77 -4.71 -6.42
C ALA A 11 -0.59 -4.35 -5.51
N LEU A 12 -0.82 -3.61 -4.42
CA LEU A 12 0.20 -3.29 -3.44
C LEU A 12 0.82 -4.56 -2.81
N ARG A 13 0.00 -5.58 -2.51
CA ARG A 13 0.50 -6.87 -2.01
C ARG A 13 1.32 -7.64 -3.03
N ARG A 14 0.99 -7.55 -4.32
CA ARG A 14 1.81 -8.12 -5.40
C ARG A 14 3.16 -7.43 -5.45
N VAL A 15 3.19 -6.10 -5.48
CA VAL A 15 4.45 -5.33 -5.43
C VAL A 15 5.29 -5.72 -4.21
N GLN A 16 4.66 -5.89 -3.05
CA GLN A 16 5.33 -6.36 -1.84
C GLN A 16 5.97 -7.76 -2.06
N ALA A 17 5.23 -8.70 -2.64
CA ALA A 17 5.72 -10.06 -2.90
C ALA A 17 6.82 -10.09 -3.98
N ASP A 18 6.63 -9.37 -5.09
CA ASP A 18 7.55 -9.32 -6.23
C ASP A 18 8.92 -8.76 -5.83
N LYS A 19 8.93 -7.80 -4.91
CA LYS A 19 10.16 -7.17 -4.38
C LYS A 19 10.66 -7.79 -3.08
N LEU A 20 10.04 -8.88 -2.60
CA LEU A 20 10.38 -9.57 -1.34
C LEU A 20 10.43 -8.62 -0.13
N LEU A 21 9.54 -7.61 -0.09
CA LEU A 21 9.54 -6.58 0.94
C LEU A 21 8.90 -7.09 2.24
N THR A 22 9.60 -6.93 3.36
CA THR A 22 8.96 -7.06 4.67
C THR A 22 7.96 -5.93 4.87
N LYS A 23 7.06 -6.04 5.85
CA LYS A 23 6.10 -4.96 6.16
C LYS A 23 6.82 -3.65 6.56
N LYS A 24 8.00 -3.76 7.16
CA LYS A 24 8.85 -2.62 7.54
C LYS A 24 9.50 -1.98 6.31
N ASP A 25 9.95 -2.80 5.36
CA ASP A 25 10.54 -2.30 4.12
C ASP A 25 9.48 -1.68 3.21
N LEU A 26 8.30 -2.29 3.13
CA LEU A 26 7.15 -1.69 2.44
C LEU A 26 6.82 -0.31 3.00
N ALA A 27 6.77 -0.16 4.32
CA ALA A 27 6.50 1.13 4.96
C ALA A 27 7.50 2.21 4.56
N LYS A 28 8.80 1.87 4.52
CA LYS A 28 9.84 2.78 4.02
C LYS A 28 9.67 3.07 2.53
N TYR A 29 9.37 2.05 1.74
CA TYR A 29 9.21 2.13 0.29
C TYR A 29 8.07 3.08 -0.11
N ILE A 30 6.92 3.01 0.58
CA ILE A 30 5.77 3.90 0.34
C ILE A 30 5.83 5.19 1.17
N GLY A 31 6.85 5.38 2.02
CA GLY A 31 7.01 6.59 2.84
C GLY A 31 5.95 6.80 3.92
N VAL A 32 5.48 5.73 4.57
CA VAL A 32 4.49 5.78 5.67
C VAL A 32 4.97 5.05 6.93
N SER A 33 4.21 5.12 8.03
CA SER A 33 4.54 4.36 9.24
C SER A 33 4.32 2.85 9.05
N GLU A 34 5.06 2.05 9.79
CA GLU A 34 4.91 0.59 9.75
C GLU A 34 3.50 0.14 10.15
N SER A 35 2.84 0.84 11.07
CA SER A 35 1.44 0.58 11.45
C SER A 35 0.47 0.83 10.28
N THR A 36 0.67 1.90 9.51
CA THR A 36 -0.13 2.18 8.32
C THR A 36 0.09 1.12 7.26
N ALA A 37 1.34 0.76 6.96
CA ALA A 37 1.65 -0.31 6.01
C ALA A 37 1.00 -1.64 6.43
N LYS A 38 1.11 -2.02 7.70
CA LYS A 38 0.44 -3.22 8.26
C LYS A 38 -1.07 -3.18 8.07
N SER A 39 -1.70 -2.03 8.31
CA SER A 39 -3.15 -1.86 8.19
C SER A 39 -3.61 -2.01 6.74
N ILE A 40 -2.98 -1.32 5.80
CA ILE A 40 -3.42 -1.31 4.39
C ILE A 40 -3.14 -2.64 3.68
N THR A 41 -2.21 -3.47 4.17
CA THR A 41 -1.93 -4.81 3.63
C THR A 41 -2.57 -5.95 4.41
N ARG A 42 -3.34 -5.69 5.46
CA ARG A 42 -3.90 -6.73 6.33
C ARG A 42 -4.96 -7.57 5.60
N ASP A 43 -5.91 -6.90 4.95
CA ASP A 43 -7.10 -7.47 4.32
C ASP A 43 -7.35 -6.78 2.99
N ASN A 44 -8.21 -7.37 2.15
CA ASN A 44 -8.57 -6.82 0.84
C ASN A 44 -9.76 -5.86 0.90
N GLU A 45 -10.22 -5.49 2.10
CA GLU A 45 -11.41 -4.65 2.24
C GLU A 45 -11.07 -3.20 1.88
N PRO A 46 -11.97 -2.47 1.21
CA PRO A 46 -11.77 -1.05 0.94
C PRO A 46 -11.53 -0.29 2.25
N GLN A 47 -10.58 0.64 2.23
CA GLN A 47 -10.20 1.39 3.42
C GLN A 47 -9.97 2.86 3.10
N GLU A 48 -10.60 3.74 3.89
CA GLU A 48 -10.32 5.17 3.83
C GLU A 48 -8.94 5.48 4.42
N VAL A 49 -8.17 6.29 3.70
CA VAL A 49 -6.83 6.71 4.10
C VAL A 49 -6.62 8.19 3.83
N LYS A 50 -5.62 8.79 4.47
CA LYS A 50 -5.23 10.18 4.17
C LYS A 50 -4.71 10.30 2.73
N ASN A 51 -4.91 11.45 2.10
CA ASN A 51 -4.43 11.74 0.73
C ASN A 51 -2.96 11.36 0.52
N LYS A 52 -2.08 11.64 1.49
CA LYS A 52 -0.66 11.28 1.41
C LYS A 52 -0.44 9.78 1.23
N VAL A 53 -1.17 8.94 1.98
CA VAL A 53 -1.06 7.47 1.90
C VAL A 53 -1.65 6.97 0.58
N PHE A 54 -2.79 7.52 0.18
CA PHE A 54 -3.42 7.17 -1.09
C PHE A 54 -2.48 7.44 -2.27
N ASN A 55 -1.95 8.66 -2.37
CA ASN A 55 -1.04 9.04 -3.45
C ASN A 55 0.23 8.18 -3.47
N ALA A 56 0.80 7.87 -2.30
CA ALA A 56 1.97 7.00 -2.21
C ALA A 56 1.69 5.57 -2.72
N VAL A 57 0.55 5.00 -2.35
CA VAL A 57 0.15 3.65 -2.81
C VAL A 57 -0.11 3.65 -4.31
N VAL A 58 -0.82 4.66 -4.83
CA VAL A 58 -1.09 4.79 -6.26
C VAL A 58 0.20 4.94 -7.07
N SER A 59 1.14 5.79 -6.62
CA SER A 59 2.46 5.94 -7.27
C SER A 59 3.21 4.62 -7.33
N VAL A 60 3.27 3.90 -6.21
CA VAL A 60 3.96 2.61 -6.14
C VAL A 60 3.32 1.56 -7.05
N ILE A 61 2.00 1.52 -7.16
CA ILE A 61 1.33 0.60 -8.07
C ILE A 61 1.66 0.99 -9.52
N ALA A 62 1.56 2.27 -9.88
CA ALA A 62 1.83 2.76 -11.23
C ALA A 62 3.29 2.59 -11.68
N GLU A 63 4.25 2.63 -10.75
CA GLU A 63 5.67 2.39 -11.06
C GLU A 63 5.99 0.91 -11.35
N ASN A 64 5.07 -0.01 -11.06
CA ASN A 64 5.28 -1.46 -11.19
C ASN A 64 4.31 -2.11 -12.19
N TYR A 65 3.57 -1.32 -12.97
CA TYR A 65 2.63 -1.74 -14.03
C TYR A 65 2.74 -0.81 -15.23
#